data_AF-Q95R14-F1
#
_entry.id   AF-Q95R14-F1
#
_cell.length_a   1.000
_cell.length_b   1.000
_cell.length_c   1.000
_cell.angle_alpha   90.00
_cell.angle_beta   90.00
_cell.angle_gamma   90.00
#
_symmetry.space_group_name_H-M   'P 1'
#
loop_
_entity.id
_entity.type
_entity.pdbx_description
1 polymer ?
#
loop_
_entity_poly.entity_id
_entity_poly.type
_entity_poly.pdbx_seq_one_letter_code
_entity_poly.pdbx_strand_id
1 'polypeptide(L)'
;MEFIVCNGCGCSPSKRQFFITACSHVFCETCRTTPTADFCHLCKIPTKTLKMDASLPKNVKKMFGDVGVMSTDIHKRLARVIGFQKIQKSIQLKMENKKSVMRKEQTKKVEKKTEEMHCQLSKLTSFEENNRKKLEDIERENEKLRNLISALELKVASSRDIDDDEFFMQGTPTSSNPSVAGSDVDNDELLDYDLLGLRNRSDSSSSNCSSQSNRGGSLF
;
A
#
# COMPACT_ATOMS: atom_id res chain seq x y z
N MET A 1 26.96 8.64 52.43
CA MET A 1 27.03 10.04 51.94
C MET A 1 28.45 10.59 52.16
N GLU A 2 29.50 9.86 51.76
CA GLU A 2 30.88 10.22 52.14
C GLU A 2 31.50 11.30 51.24
N PHE A 3 30.93 11.55 50.06
CA PHE A 3 31.42 12.57 49.13
C PHE A 3 30.79 13.96 49.33
N ILE A 4 29.81 14.10 50.23
CA ILE A 4 29.12 15.36 50.45
C ILE A 4 29.88 16.15 51.51
N VAL A 5 30.36 17.33 51.14
CA VAL A 5 31.00 18.29 52.04
C VAL A 5 30.29 19.62 51.95
N CYS A 6 30.39 20.43 53.01
CA CYS A 6 29.91 21.79 52.94
C CYS A 6 30.84 22.61 52.05
N ASN A 7 30.30 23.30 51.05
CA ASN A 7 31.08 24.08 50.11
C ASN A 7 31.70 25.36 50.74
N GLY A 8 31.36 25.69 51.98
CA GLY A 8 31.96 26.80 52.74
C GLY A 8 33.14 26.38 53.65
N CYS A 9 32.98 25.31 54.43
CA CYS A 9 33.99 24.83 55.40
C CYS A 9 34.75 23.57 54.96
N GLY A 10 34.29 22.85 53.93
CA GLY A 10 34.79 21.50 53.58
C GLY A 10 34.42 20.39 54.58
N CYS A 11 33.69 20.72 55.65
CA CYS A 11 33.34 19.77 56.70
C CYS A 11 32.29 18.73 56.25
N SER A 12 32.37 17.51 56.80
CA SER A 12 31.53 16.35 56.46
C SER A 12 30.27 16.24 57.36
N PRO A 13 29.23 15.49 56.95
CA PRO A 13 27.92 15.47 57.60
C PRO A 13 27.81 14.67 58.92
N SER A 14 28.89 14.24 59.56
CA SER A 14 28.84 13.25 60.64
C SER A 14 27.94 13.60 61.84
N LYS A 15 27.75 14.88 62.17
CA LYS A 15 26.88 15.35 63.28
C LYS A 15 26.26 16.74 63.06
N ARG A 16 26.29 17.26 61.83
CA ARG A 16 25.82 18.62 61.53
C ARG A 16 24.65 18.56 60.57
N GLN A 17 23.71 19.49 60.71
CA GLN A 17 22.66 19.63 59.71
C GLN A 17 23.21 20.28 58.45
N PHE A 18 22.86 19.72 57.30
CA PHE A 18 23.24 20.27 55.99
C PHE A 18 22.02 20.82 55.27
N PHE A 19 22.25 21.78 54.39
CA PHE A 19 21.25 22.48 53.60
C PHE A 19 21.74 22.56 52.15
N ILE A 20 20.84 22.33 51.19
CA ILE A 20 21.10 22.48 49.76
C ILE A 20 20.28 23.65 49.21
N THR A 21 20.91 24.48 48.40
CA THR A 21 20.27 25.59 47.67
C THR A 21 19.70 25.10 46.32
N ALA A 22 18.78 25.85 45.71
CA ALA A 22 18.26 25.52 44.38
C ALA A 22 19.33 25.58 43.27
N CYS A 23 20.41 26.35 43.48
CA CYS A 23 21.61 26.34 42.64
C CYS A 23 22.60 25.20 42.97
N SER A 24 22.17 24.17 43.72
CA SER A 24 22.95 22.96 44.04
C SER A 24 24.21 23.15 44.90
N HIS A 25 24.32 24.26 45.63
CA HIS A 25 25.36 24.45 46.65
C HIS A 25 24.93 23.91 48.01
N VAL A 26 25.84 23.26 48.72
CA VAL A 26 25.60 22.59 50.00
C VAL A 26 26.33 23.33 51.13
N PHE A 27 25.63 23.62 52.22
CA PHE A 27 26.18 24.31 53.39
C PHE A 27 25.81 23.60 54.68
N CYS A 28 26.72 23.57 55.65
CA CYS A 28 26.41 23.14 57.00
C CYS A 28 25.66 24.25 57.76
N GLU A 29 24.99 23.89 58.84
CA GLU A 29 24.26 24.81 59.72
C GLU A 29 25.09 26.03 60.13
N THR A 30 26.37 25.84 60.46
CA THR A 30 27.29 26.93 60.83
C THR A 30 27.60 27.89 59.67
N CYS A 31 27.72 27.37 58.44
CA CYS A 31 27.97 28.21 57.26
C CYS A 31 26.68 28.87 56.74
N ARG A 32 25.51 28.40 57.18
CA ARG A 32 24.20 28.97 56.79
C ARG A 32 23.76 30.11 57.71
N THR A 33 24.20 30.15 58.96
CA THR A 33 23.75 31.14 59.97
C THR A 33 24.26 32.57 59.74
N THR A 34 25.11 32.80 58.73
CA THR A 34 25.42 34.16 58.24
C THR A 34 24.22 34.77 57.50
N PRO A 35 23.88 36.06 57.72
CA PRO A 35 22.56 36.53 58.17
C PRO A 35 21.41 36.57 57.14
N THR A 36 21.48 35.86 56.03
CA THR A 36 20.45 35.97 54.97
C THR A 36 20.04 34.58 54.50
N ALA A 37 19.02 34.02 55.16
CA ALA A 37 18.48 32.68 54.84
C ALA A 37 18.02 32.52 53.38
N ASP A 38 17.86 33.63 52.66
CA ASP A 38 17.32 33.68 51.30
C ASP A 38 18.37 33.72 50.18
N PHE A 39 19.67 33.65 50.47
CA PHE A 39 20.72 33.74 49.45
C PHE A 39 21.71 32.57 49.48
N CYS A 40 22.22 32.20 48.31
CA CYS A 40 23.35 31.29 48.22
C CYS A 40 24.65 32.01 48.57
N HIS A 41 25.42 31.50 49.54
CA HIS A 41 26.69 32.12 49.91
C HIS A 41 27.76 32.05 48.81
N LEU A 42 27.66 31.12 47.87
CA LEU A 42 28.60 30.98 46.75
C LEU A 42 28.19 31.81 45.54
N CYS A 43 26.96 31.66 45.05
CA CYS A 43 26.50 32.41 43.87
C CYS A 43 26.03 33.83 44.17
N LYS A 44 25.72 34.16 45.43
CA LYS A 44 25.06 35.42 45.85
C LYS A 44 23.68 35.66 45.21
N ILE A 45 23.04 34.60 44.72
CA ILE A 45 21.70 34.65 44.11
C ILE A 45 20.64 34.35 45.18
N PRO A 46 19.49 35.06 45.21
CA PRO A 46 18.35 34.69 46.02
C PRO A 46 17.87 33.27 45.69
N THR A 47 17.86 32.37 46.66
CA THR A 47 17.45 30.98 46.46
C THR A 47 16.85 30.40 47.73
N LYS A 48 15.85 29.55 47.54
CA LYS A 48 15.35 28.68 48.61
C LYS A 48 16.41 27.68 49.02
N THR A 49 16.44 27.34 50.30
CA THR A 49 17.28 26.28 50.86
C THR A 49 16.39 25.14 51.35
N LEU A 50 16.75 23.91 51.01
CA LEU A 50 16.14 22.69 51.53
C LEU A 50 17.07 22.06 52.56
N LYS A 51 16.49 21.62 53.67
CA LYS A 51 17.20 20.83 54.67
C LYS A 51 17.51 19.45 54.07
N MET A 52 18.77 19.03 54.16
CA MET A 52 19.20 17.69 53.71
C MET A 52 18.84 16.66 54.79
N ASP A 53 17.60 16.21 54.78
CA ASP A 53 17.09 15.15 55.65
C ASP A 53 16.20 14.17 54.88
N ALA A 54 15.47 13.30 55.59
CA ALA A 54 14.60 12.31 54.98
C ALA A 54 13.44 12.92 54.16
N SER A 55 13.10 14.20 54.38
CA SER A 55 12.04 14.92 53.68
C SER A 55 12.47 15.50 52.33
N LEU A 56 13.75 15.34 51.96
CA LEU A 56 14.27 15.88 50.71
C LEU A 56 13.54 15.30 49.49
N PRO A 57 13.08 16.13 48.53
CA PRO A 57 12.36 15.67 47.34
C PRO A 57 13.12 14.57 46.59
N LYS A 58 12.41 13.55 46.10
CA LYS A 58 13.02 12.35 45.46
C LYS A 58 13.97 12.70 44.31
N ASN A 59 13.64 13.70 43.50
CA ASN A 59 14.46 14.19 42.41
C ASN A 59 15.78 14.82 42.91
N VAL A 60 15.74 15.57 44.01
CA VAL A 60 16.93 16.16 44.63
C VAL A 60 17.76 15.08 45.32
N LYS A 61 17.11 14.16 46.05
CA LYS A 61 17.77 13.00 46.69
C LYS A 61 18.53 12.14 45.66
N LYS A 62 17.99 11.99 44.45
CA LYS A 62 18.66 11.25 43.36
C LYS A 62 19.99 11.87 42.95
N MET A 63 20.18 13.18 43.08
CA MET A 63 21.47 13.84 42.78
C MET A 63 22.61 13.38 43.70
N PHE A 64 22.27 12.84 44.87
CA PHE A 64 23.22 12.29 45.83
C PHE A 64 23.33 10.76 45.76
N GLY A 65 22.69 10.15 44.76
CA GLY A 65 22.80 8.72 44.51
C GLY A 65 24.19 8.33 43.99
N ASP A 66 24.48 7.04 44.05
CA ASP A 66 25.69 6.48 43.48
C ASP A 66 25.68 6.66 41.94
N VAL A 67 26.70 7.36 41.41
CA VAL A 67 26.83 7.65 39.98
C VAL A 67 26.98 6.38 39.15
N GLY A 68 27.68 5.36 39.68
CA GLY A 68 27.81 4.06 39.05
C GLY A 68 26.46 3.36 38.91
N VAL A 69 25.67 3.31 39.99
CA VAL A 69 24.31 2.73 39.97
C VAL A 69 23.42 3.50 38.98
N MET A 70 23.38 4.83 39.07
CA MET A 70 22.58 5.66 38.16
C MET A 70 22.97 5.46 36.70
N SER A 71 24.28 5.39 36.43
CA SER A 71 24.81 5.10 35.10
C SER A 71 24.33 3.74 34.62
N THR A 72 24.49 2.68 35.40
CA THR A 72 24.04 1.33 34.98
C THR A 72 22.54 1.25 34.71
N ASP A 73 21.71 1.95 35.50
CA ASP A 73 20.26 2.00 35.28
C ASP A 73 19.89 2.72 33.98
N ILE A 74 20.56 3.85 33.69
CA ILE A 74 20.37 4.57 32.43
C ILE A 74 20.80 3.70 31.25
N HIS A 75 21.96 3.05 31.35
CA HIS A 75 22.47 2.13 30.32
C HIS A 75 21.50 0.97 30.07
N LYS A 76 20.96 0.33 31.11
CA LYS A 76 19.95 -0.74 30.99
C LYS A 76 18.68 -0.26 30.28
N ARG A 77 18.19 0.93 30.62
CA ARG A 77 17.02 1.53 29.96
C ARG A 77 17.30 1.81 28.49
N LEU A 78 18.45 2.41 28.18
CA LEU A 78 18.85 2.71 26.81
C LEU A 78 19.02 1.43 25.98
N ALA A 79 19.67 0.39 26.54
CA ALA A 79 19.83 -0.91 25.90
C ALA A 79 18.47 -1.55 25.56
N ARG A 80 17.49 -1.46 26.46
CA ARG A 80 16.11 -1.94 26.21
C ARG A 80 15.45 -1.20 25.05
N VAL A 81 15.55 0.14 25.02
CA VAL A 81 14.99 0.97 23.94
C VAL A 81 15.66 0.63 22.61
N ILE A 82 16.98 0.51 22.58
CA ILE A 82 17.73 0.12 21.39
C ILE A 82 17.31 -1.27 20.90
N GLY A 83 17.19 -2.24 21.82
CA GLY A 83 16.74 -3.60 21.50
C GLY A 83 15.34 -3.61 20.88
N PHE A 84 14.40 -2.89 21.49
CA PHE A 84 13.05 -2.72 20.95
C PHE A 84 13.06 -2.10 19.55
N GLN A 85 13.78 -1.00 19.36
CA GLN A 85 13.87 -0.32 18.06
C GLN A 85 14.52 -1.21 16.99
N LYS A 86 15.53 -2.01 17.32
CA LYS A 86 16.13 -2.99 16.39
C LYS A 86 15.11 -4.04 15.93
N ILE A 87 14.32 -4.57 16.86
CA ILE A 87 13.26 -5.55 16.54
C ILE A 87 12.21 -4.90 15.64
N GLN A 88 11.72 -3.70 15.99
CA GLN A 88 10.73 -2.99 15.17
C GLN A 88 11.24 -2.71 13.76
N LYS A 89 12.48 -2.23 13.61
CA LYS A 89 13.11 -2.02 12.29
C LYS A 89 13.22 -3.32 11.49
N SER A 90 13.56 -4.43 12.13
CA SER A 90 13.61 -5.75 11.46
C SER A 90 12.24 -6.20 10.97
N ILE A 91 11.19 -6.03 11.78
CA ILE A 91 9.80 -6.33 11.40
C ILE A 91 9.36 -5.46 10.22
N GLN A 92 9.61 -4.16 10.30
CA GLN A 92 9.29 -3.22 9.21
C GLN A 92 9.94 -3.65 7.89
N LEU A 93 11.26 -3.94 7.91
CA LEU A 93 11.99 -4.35 6.71
C LEU A 93 11.44 -5.67 6.14
N LYS A 94 11.09 -6.65 6.98
CA LYS A 94 10.45 -7.89 6.54
C LYS A 94 9.09 -7.64 5.86
N MET A 95 8.28 -6.73 6.41
CA MET A 95 6.98 -6.38 5.84
C MET A 95 7.13 -5.63 4.51
N GLU A 96 8.08 -4.69 4.41
CA GLU A 96 8.39 -3.97 3.19
C GLU A 96 8.90 -4.91 2.09
N ASN A 97 9.77 -5.86 2.44
CA ASN A 97 10.24 -6.89 1.52
C ASN A 97 9.07 -7.77 1.03
N LYS A 98 8.18 -8.21 1.92
CA LYS A 98 6.98 -8.98 1.54
C LYS A 98 6.08 -8.18 0.58
N LYS A 99 5.83 -6.90 0.86
CA LYS A 99 5.07 -6.00 -0.03
C LYS A 99 5.77 -5.81 -1.38
N SER A 100 7.10 -5.69 -1.39
CA SER A 100 7.90 -5.57 -2.61
C SER A 100 7.78 -6.81 -3.49
N VAL A 101 7.90 -8.02 -2.90
CA VAL A 101 7.72 -9.29 -3.62
C VAL A 101 6.31 -9.42 -4.19
N MET A 102 5.27 -9.12 -3.40
CA MET A 102 3.88 -9.16 -3.88
C MET A 102 3.63 -8.20 -5.04
N ARG A 103 4.18 -6.97 -4.98
CA ARG A 103 4.08 -6.00 -6.08
C ARG A 103 4.78 -6.50 -7.33
N LYS A 104 6.00 -7.04 -7.21
CA LYS A 104 6.72 -7.62 -8.36
C LYS A 104 5.94 -8.75 -9.01
N GLU A 105 5.30 -9.61 -8.23
CA GLU A 105 4.46 -10.69 -8.74
C GLU A 105 3.21 -10.16 -9.46
N GLN A 106 2.55 -9.13 -8.91
CA GLN A 106 1.42 -8.48 -9.58
C GLN A 106 1.85 -7.81 -10.89
N THR A 107 2.98 -7.10 -10.90
CA THR A 107 3.53 -6.48 -12.11
C THR A 107 3.80 -7.53 -13.19
N LYS A 108 4.45 -8.64 -12.85
CA LYS A 108 4.67 -9.75 -13.81
C LYS A 108 3.38 -10.32 -14.39
N LYS A 109 2.33 -10.46 -13.58
CA LYS A 109 1.01 -10.93 -14.05
C LYS A 109 0.37 -9.94 -15.03
N VAL A 110 0.49 -8.65 -14.75
CA VAL A 110 -0.01 -7.60 -15.66
C VAL A 110 0.79 -7.59 -16.95
N GLU A 111 2.12 -7.61 -16.88
CA GLU A 111 3.01 -7.68 -18.05
C GLU A 111 2.66 -8.87 -18.96
N LYS A 112 2.50 -10.07 -18.39
CA LYS A 112 2.10 -11.26 -19.14
C LYS A 112 0.75 -11.09 -19.84
N LYS A 113 -0.25 -10.52 -19.15
CA LYS A 113 -1.56 -10.24 -19.75
C LYS A 113 -1.45 -9.20 -20.87
N THR A 114 -0.63 -8.18 -20.70
CA THR A 114 -0.36 -7.16 -21.73
C THR A 114 0.29 -7.78 -22.96
N GLU A 115 1.26 -8.69 -22.80
CA GLU A 115 1.88 -9.44 -23.90
C GLU A 115 0.88 -10.35 -24.62
N GLU A 116 0.03 -11.08 -23.86
CA GLU A 116 -1.04 -11.92 -24.42
C GLU A 116 -2.03 -11.07 -25.25
N MET A 117 -2.47 -9.92 -24.72
CA MET A 117 -3.34 -8.99 -25.46
C MET A 117 -2.65 -8.41 -26.70
N HIS A 118 -1.36 -8.05 -26.62
CA HIS A 118 -0.61 -7.54 -27.77
C HIS A 118 -0.50 -8.60 -28.89
N CYS A 119 -0.29 -9.88 -28.52
CA CYS A 119 -0.29 -10.99 -29.47
C CYS A 119 -1.67 -11.17 -30.14
N GLN A 120 -2.77 -11.06 -29.38
CA GLN A 120 -4.13 -11.11 -29.91
C GLN A 120 -4.42 -9.96 -30.86
N LEU A 121 -4.05 -8.73 -30.49
CA LEU A 121 -4.21 -7.55 -31.35
C LEU A 121 -3.44 -7.72 -32.67
N SER A 122 -2.18 -8.19 -32.61
CA SER A 122 -1.39 -8.45 -33.82
C SER A 122 -2.04 -9.48 -34.74
N LYS A 123 -2.61 -10.57 -34.19
CA LYS A 123 -3.38 -11.56 -34.96
C LYS A 123 -4.61 -10.94 -35.59
N LEU A 124 -5.39 -10.17 -34.84
CA LEU A 124 -6.58 -9.48 -35.34
C LEU A 124 -6.24 -8.52 -36.48
N THR A 125 -5.18 -7.72 -36.35
CA THR A 125 -4.71 -6.83 -37.41
C THR A 125 -4.33 -7.61 -38.68
N SER A 126 -3.62 -8.73 -38.54
CA SER A 126 -3.27 -9.57 -39.70
C SER A 126 -4.49 -10.23 -40.36
N PHE A 127 -5.49 -10.60 -39.57
CA PHE A 127 -6.75 -11.18 -40.06
C PHE A 127 -7.59 -10.13 -40.80
N GLU A 128 -7.70 -8.92 -40.24
CA GLU A 128 -8.34 -7.77 -40.87
C GLU A 128 -7.68 -7.44 -42.22
N GLU A 129 -6.35 -7.37 -42.26
CA GLU A 129 -5.61 -7.11 -43.51
C GLU A 129 -5.85 -8.19 -44.58
N ASN A 130 -5.87 -9.46 -44.18
CA ASN A 130 -6.16 -10.57 -45.09
C ASN A 130 -7.59 -10.53 -45.62
N ASN A 131 -8.56 -10.20 -44.77
CA ASN A 131 -9.96 -10.06 -45.18
C ASN A 131 -10.15 -8.86 -46.11
N ARG A 132 -9.46 -7.74 -45.84
CA ARG A 132 -9.47 -6.58 -46.73
C ARG A 132 -8.98 -6.94 -48.14
N LYS A 133 -7.86 -7.67 -48.25
CA LYS A 133 -7.34 -8.15 -49.55
C LYS A 133 -8.34 -9.06 -50.27
N LYS A 134 -8.97 -9.99 -49.56
CA LYS A 134 -10.00 -10.87 -50.14
C LYS A 134 -11.22 -10.08 -50.62
N LEU A 135 -11.64 -9.06 -49.88
CA LEU A 135 -12.74 -8.20 -50.28
C LEU A 135 -12.40 -7.46 -51.59
N GLU A 136 -11.19 -6.89 -51.68
CA GLU A 136 -10.69 -6.24 -52.90
C GLU A 136 -10.61 -7.22 -54.09
N ASP A 137 -10.22 -8.48 -53.86
CA ASP A 137 -10.20 -9.53 -54.90
C ASP A 137 -11.61 -9.85 -55.42
N ILE A 138 -12.56 -10.06 -54.50
CA ILE A 138 -13.96 -10.36 -54.79
C ILE A 138 -14.63 -9.18 -55.51
N GLU A 139 -14.35 -7.94 -55.10
CA GLU A 139 -14.84 -6.73 -55.78
C GLU A 139 -14.33 -6.66 -57.22
N ARG A 140 -13.05 -6.95 -57.46
CA ARG A 140 -12.47 -7.00 -58.81
C ARG A 140 -13.09 -8.10 -59.67
N GLU A 141 -13.38 -9.27 -59.10
CA GLU A 141 -14.04 -10.35 -59.83
C GLU A 141 -15.50 -10.03 -60.15
N ASN A 142 -16.24 -9.48 -59.18
CA ASN A 142 -17.62 -9.01 -59.39
C ASN A 142 -17.68 -7.96 -60.50
N GLU A 143 -16.72 -7.04 -60.55
CA GLU A 143 -16.65 -6.05 -61.62
C GLU A 143 -16.44 -6.71 -62.99
N LYS A 144 -15.55 -7.71 -63.10
CA LYS A 144 -15.38 -8.47 -64.35
C LYS A 144 -16.66 -9.19 -64.76
N LEU A 145 -17.35 -9.82 -63.81
CA LEU A 145 -18.61 -10.52 -64.07
C LEU A 145 -19.71 -9.57 -64.51
N ARG A 146 -19.84 -8.40 -63.88
CA ARG A 146 -20.79 -7.33 -64.30
C ARG A 146 -20.51 -6.89 -65.73
N ASN A 147 -19.24 -6.66 -66.08
CA ASN A 147 -18.84 -6.31 -67.44
C ASN A 147 -19.16 -7.42 -68.45
N LEU A 148 -18.97 -8.70 -68.07
CA LEU A 148 -19.30 -9.84 -68.93
C LEU A 148 -20.81 -10.01 -69.14
N ILE A 149 -21.60 -9.88 -68.07
CA ILE A 149 -23.07 -9.91 -68.13
C ILE A 149 -23.57 -8.81 -69.05
N SER A 150 -23.09 -7.59 -68.86
CA SER A 150 -23.46 -6.45 -69.72
C SER A 150 -23.11 -6.71 -71.20
N ALA A 151 -21.94 -7.28 -71.49
CA ALA A 151 -21.56 -7.64 -72.85
C ALA A 151 -22.43 -8.76 -73.46
N LEU A 152 -22.86 -9.74 -72.65
CA LEU A 152 -23.76 -10.81 -73.09
C LEU A 152 -25.18 -10.30 -73.33
N GLU A 153 -25.71 -9.45 -72.44
CA GLU A 153 -27.01 -8.80 -72.61
C GLU A 153 -27.08 -8.02 -73.92
N LEU A 154 -25.99 -7.31 -74.27
CA LEU A 154 -25.87 -6.55 -75.51
C LEU A 154 -25.86 -7.46 -76.77
N LYS A 155 -25.20 -8.62 -76.70
CA LYS A 155 -25.21 -9.65 -77.76
C LYS A 155 -26.58 -10.31 -77.92
N VAL A 156 -27.24 -10.65 -76.81
CA VAL A 156 -28.58 -11.24 -76.83
C VAL A 156 -29.59 -10.24 -77.40
N ALA A 157 -29.49 -8.96 -77.04
CA ALA A 157 -30.31 -7.91 -77.64
C ALA A 157 -30.11 -7.81 -79.16
N SER A 158 -28.86 -7.88 -79.66
CA SER A 158 -28.58 -7.87 -81.10
C SER A 158 -29.03 -9.12 -81.87
N SER A 159 -29.30 -10.23 -81.17
CA SER A 159 -29.69 -11.51 -81.81
C SER A 159 -31.22 -11.72 -81.85
N ARG A 160 -32.00 -10.87 -81.19
CA ARG A 160 -33.46 -11.02 -81.05
C ARG A 160 -34.30 -10.24 -82.07
N ASP A 161 -33.66 -9.64 -83.07
CA ASP A 161 -34.35 -8.96 -84.19
C ASP A 161 -34.61 -9.88 -85.40
N ILE A 162 -34.62 -11.20 -85.23
CA ILE A 162 -34.99 -12.16 -86.29
C ILE A 162 -36.04 -13.11 -85.75
N ASP A 163 -37.25 -12.92 -86.28
CA ASP A 163 -38.36 -13.86 -86.50
C ASP A 163 -38.30 -15.21 -85.76
N ASP A 164 -39.28 -15.47 -84.90
CA ASP A 164 -40.22 -16.58 -85.13
C ASP A 164 -41.29 -16.58 -84.04
N ASP A 165 -42.48 -16.18 -84.47
CA ASP A 165 -43.74 -16.54 -83.85
C ASP A 165 -43.86 -18.08 -83.76
N GLU A 166 -44.63 -18.55 -82.77
CA GLU A 166 -45.33 -19.84 -82.84
C GLU A 166 -44.54 -21.14 -82.53
N PHE A 167 -44.19 -21.38 -81.26
CA PHE A 167 -44.12 -22.78 -80.75
C PHE A 167 -44.51 -22.93 -79.27
N PHE A 168 -45.82 -23.09 -79.09
CA PHE A 168 -46.51 -24.04 -78.20
C PHE A 168 -45.85 -24.50 -76.86
N MET A 169 -46.46 -24.04 -75.76
CA MET A 169 -47.17 -24.88 -74.77
C MET A 169 -46.41 -26.04 -74.08
N GLN A 170 -46.14 -25.89 -72.77
CA GLN A 170 -46.77 -26.67 -71.66
C GLN A 170 -45.87 -26.74 -70.41
N GLY A 171 -46.43 -26.35 -69.26
CA GLY A 171 -46.11 -27.00 -67.98
C GLY A 171 -45.38 -26.15 -66.92
N THR A 172 -46.02 -25.13 -66.37
CA THR A 172 -45.80 -24.77 -64.95
C THR A 172 -46.31 -25.91 -64.06
N PRO A 173 -45.66 -26.20 -62.92
CA PRO A 173 -46.35 -25.83 -61.69
C PRO A 173 -45.43 -25.28 -60.58
N THR A 174 -46.00 -24.30 -59.90
CA THR A 174 -45.68 -23.81 -58.56
C THR A 174 -45.53 -24.95 -57.54
N SER A 175 -44.43 -25.00 -56.80
CA SER A 175 -44.37 -25.65 -55.47
C SER A 175 -43.22 -25.02 -54.67
N SER A 176 -43.58 -24.11 -53.74
CA SER A 176 -43.67 -24.35 -52.30
C SER A 176 -42.30 -24.32 -51.59
N ASN A 177 -42.04 -23.19 -50.91
CA ASN A 177 -41.02 -23.01 -49.88
C ASN A 177 -41.04 -24.16 -48.86
N PRO A 178 -39.89 -24.47 -48.24
CA PRO A 178 -39.82 -24.18 -46.81
C PRO A 178 -38.46 -23.64 -46.31
N SER A 179 -38.57 -22.84 -45.25
CA SER A 179 -37.63 -22.69 -44.14
C SER A 179 -36.21 -22.20 -44.42
N VAL A 180 -36.07 -20.88 -44.33
CA VAL A 180 -34.86 -20.23 -43.78
C VAL A 180 -34.69 -20.71 -42.34
N ALA A 181 -33.76 -21.64 -42.11
CA ALA A 181 -33.27 -21.95 -40.78
C ALA A 181 -32.39 -20.77 -40.31
N GLY A 182 -33.02 -19.84 -39.59
CA GLY A 182 -32.30 -18.92 -38.71
C GLY A 182 -31.68 -19.74 -37.59
N SER A 183 -30.37 -19.97 -37.67
CA SER A 183 -29.58 -20.35 -36.50
C SER A 183 -29.28 -19.08 -35.74
N ASP A 184 -30.17 -18.71 -34.83
CA ASP A 184 -29.89 -17.81 -33.71
C ASP A 184 -28.83 -18.49 -32.84
N VAL A 185 -27.57 -18.19 -33.14
CA VAL A 185 -26.49 -18.21 -32.15
C VAL A 185 -26.14 -16.75 -31.90
N ASP A 186 -27.08 -16.02 -31.28
CA ASP A 186 -26.72 -14.93 -30.37
C ASP A 186 -26.05 -15.58 -29.17
N ASN A 187 -24.76 -15.85 -29.37
CA ASN A 187 -23.83 -16.00 -28.29
C ASN A 187 -23.74 -14.59 -27.67
N ASP A 188 -24.62 -14.31 -26.70
CA ASP A 188 -24.45 -13.28 -25.67
C ASP A 188 -23.21 -13.63 -24.83
N GLU A 189 -22.07 -13.68 -25.51
CA GLU A 189 -20.77 -13.79 -24.94
C GLU A 189 -20.13 -12.41 -25.07
N LEU A 190 -19.78 -11.89 -23.89
CA LEU A 190 -18.39 -11.52 -23.68
C LEU A 190 -18.00 -10.10 -24.11
N LEU A 191 -18.77 -9.10 -23.68
CA LEU A 191 -18.26 -7.73 -23.51
C LEU A 191 -18.75 -7.10 -22.19
N ASP A 192 -18.56 -7.79 -21.06
CA ASP A 192 -18.41 -7.11 -19.76
C ASP A 192 -16.92 -7.09 -19.39
N TYR A 193 -16.15 -6.31 -20.17
CA TYR A 193 -14.79 -5.94 -19.79
C TYR A 193 -14.89 -4.89 -18.67
N ASP A 194 -14.92 -5.37 -17.42
CA ASP A 194 -14.60 -4.57 -16.25
C ASP A 194 -13.10 -4.21 -16.31
N LEU A 195 -12.77 -3.23 -17.16
CA LEU A 195 -11.42 -2.79 -17.47
C LEU A 195 -10.77 -2.01 -16.31
N LEU A 196 -11.51 -1.77 -15.22
CA LEU A 196 -11.04 -0.96 -14.09
C LEU A 196 -11.26 -1.60 -12.71
N GLY A 197 -12.05 -2.67 -12.55
CA GLY A 197 -12.20 -3.35 -11.25
C GLY A 197 -12.80 -2.45 -10.16
N LEU A 198 -13.57 -1.44 -10.57
CA LEU A 198 -14.12 -0.39 -9.70
C LEU A 198 -15.66 -0.46 -9.68
N ARG A 199 -16.25 -1.62 -9.36
CA ARG A 199 -17.69 -1.64 -9.02
C ARG A 199 -18.09 -2.76 -8.06
N ASN A 200 -18.49 -2.32 -6.87
CA ASN A 200 -19.47 -2.90 -5.94
C ASN A 200 -19.25 -4.29 -5.34
N ARG A 201 -18.72 -4.28 -4.11
CA ARG A 201 -19.33 -5.06 -3.00
C ARG A 201 -19.43 -4.19 -1.74
N SER A 202 -20.47 -3.36 -1.72
CA SER A 202 -21.13 -2.93 -0.48
C SER A 202 -21.98 -4.09 0.06
N ASP A 203 -22.10 -4.13 1.38
CA ASP A 203 -23.12 -4.83 2.16
C ASP A 203 -23.01 -6.37 2.26
N SER A 204 -22.56 -6.86 3.42
CA SER A 204 -23.37 -7.73 4.29
C SER A 204 -22.61 -8.18 5.54
N SER A 205 -23.14 -7.71 6.66
CA SER A 205 -22.95 -8.07 8.05
C SER A 205 -22.91 -9.58 8.31
N SER A 206 -21.98 -10.06 9.12
CA SER A 206 -22.26 -11.12 10.12
C SER A 206 -21.22 -11.13 11.23
N SER A 207 -21.78 -11.06 12.43
CA SER A 207 -21.20 -11.08 13.76
C SER A 207 -20.87 -12.49 14.26
N ASN A 208 -20.13 -12.55 15.37
CA ASN A 208 -19.78 -13.69 16.23
C ASN A 208 -18.56 -14.49 15.72
N CYS A 209 -17.60 -14.90 16.55
CA CYS A 209 -17.70 -15.35 17.92
C CYS A 209 -16.40 -15.15 18.72
N SER A 210 -16.58 -14.97 20.01
CA SER A 210 -15.61 -14.92 21.10
C SER A 210 -14.72 -16.17 21.17
N SER A 211 -13.47 -16.01 21.62
CA SER A 211 -12.87 -16.93 22.61
C SER A 211 -11.57 -16.39 23.19
N GLN A 212 -11.54 -16.45 24.52
CA GLN A 212 -10.43 -16.18 25.42
C GLN A 212 -9.25 -17.13 25.16
N SER A 213 -8.02 -16.67 25.39
CA SER A 213 -7.00 -17.56 25.97
C SER A 213 -5.98 -16.78 26.78
N ASN A 214 -6.05 -16.98 28.10
CA ASN A 214 -5.00 -16.70 29.06
C ASN A 214 -3.70 -17.43 28.66
N ARG A 215 -2.57 -16.73 28.69
CA ARG A 215 -1.29 -17.35 29.07
C ARG A 215 -0.50 -16.39 29.95
N GLY A 216 -0.56 -16.67 31.25
CA GLY A 216 0.47 -16.27 32.19
C GLY A 216 1.73 -17.14 32.01
N GLY A 217 2.87 -16.54 32.28
CA GLY A 217 4.20 -17.13 32.37
C GLY A 217 5.14 -16.01 32.80
N SER A 218 5.32 -15.79 34.11
CA SER A 218 6.22 -16.50 35.02
C SER A 218 7.70 -16.13 34.83
N LEU A 219 8.23 -15.49 35.88
CA LEU A 219 9.63 -15.46 36.36
C LEU A 219 10.67 -14.73 35.51
N PHE A 220 10.97 -13.49 35.87
CA PHE A 220 12.20 -13.04 36.58
C PHE A 220 12.01 -11.62 37.12
#